data_AF-A0A356U8L9-F1
#
_entry.id   AF-A0A356U8L9-F1
#
_cell.length_a   1.000
_cell.length_b   1.000
_cell.length_c   1.000
_cell.angle_alpha   90.00
_cell.angle_beta   90.00
_cell.angle_gamma   90.00
#
_symmetry.space_group_name_H-M   'P 1'
#
loop_
_entity.id
_entity.type
_entity.pdbx_description
1 polymer ?
#
loop_
_entity_poly.entity_id
_entity_poly.type
_entity_poly.pdbx_seq_one_letter_code
_entity_poly.pdbx_strand_id
1 'polypeptide(L)' 'SPYMTEVESLSAGEVGYLAAGIKNVKDTRVGDTITQSVRSADTALPGYQEVKPMVYCGL' A
#
# COMPACT_ATOMS: atom_id res chain seq x y z
N SER A 1 12.17 15.53 -13.38
CA SER A 1 11.28 14.82 -14.32
C SER A 1 10.30 13.95 -13.54
N PRO A 2 8.98 14.16 -13.65
CA PRO A 2 7.97 13.44 -12.85
C PRO A 2 7.44 12.17 -13.54
N TYR A 3 8.26 11.46 -14.32
CA TYR A 3 7.83 10.28 -15.08
C TYR A 3 8.15 8.99 -14.34
N MET A 4 7.29 7.98 -14.49
CA MET A 4 7.53 6.64 -13.93
C MET A 4 8.81 6.07 -14.54
N THR A 5 9.73 5.68 -13.67
CA THR A 5 10.98 4.99 -14.04
C THR A 5 10.99 3.67 -13.29
N GLU A 6 11.24 2.58 -14.00
CA GLU A 6 11.40 1.27 -13.38
C GLU A 6 12.79 1.18 -12.73
N VAL A 7 12.83 0.59 -11.54
CA VAL A 7 14.06 0.34 -10.78
C VAL A 7 14.07 -1.12 -10.35
N GLU A 8 15.27 -1.70 -10.20
CA GLU A 8 15.40 -3.12 -9.85
C GLU A 8 14.86 -3.44 -8.44
N SER A 9 15.00 -2.50 -7.50
CA SER A 9 14.56 -2.69 -6.11
C SER A 9 14.31 -1.36 -5.39
N LEU A 10 13.45 -1.40 -4.38
CA LEU A 10 13.29 -0.34 -3.38
C LEU A 10 13.86 -0.82 -2.03
N SER A 11 14.68 0.01 -1.42
CA SER A 11 15.35 -0.20 -0.13
C SER A 11 14.72 0.66 0.97
N ALA A 12 15.14 0.42 2.21
CA ALA A 12 14.64 1.15 3.36
C ALA A 12 14.87 2.68 3.22
N GLY A 13 13.79 3.45 3.35
CA GLY A 13 13.80 4.91 3.24
C GLY A 13 13.53 5.46 1.84
N GLU A 14 13.42 4.59 0.83
CA GLU A 14 13.07 4.99 -0.53
C GLU A 14 11.56 5.04 -0.74
N VAL A 15 11.13 5.90 -1.68
CA VAL A 15 9.72 6.07 -2.05
C VAL A 15 9.58 5.73 -3.53
N GLY A 16 8.62 4.86 -3.85
CA GLY A 16 8.36 4.42 -5.21
C GLY A 16 6.99 3.78 -5.37
N TYR A 17 6.84 3.00 -6.45
CA TYR A 17 5.64 2.22 -6.74
C TYR A 17 6.02 0.76 -6.98
N LEU A 18 5.06 -0.15 -6.79
CA LEU A 18 5.21 -1.56 -7.12
C LEU A 18 3.94 -2.07 -7.78
N ALA A 19 4.10 -3.01 -8.71
CA ALA A 19 2.99 -3.69 -9.38
C ALA A 19 3.11 -5.20 -9.16
N ALA A 20 2.12 -5.80 -8.47
CA ALA A 20 2.14 -7.20 -8.07
C ALA A 20 0.93 -8.01 -8.59
N GLY A 21 0.30 -7.58 -9.70
CA GLY A 21 -0.88 -8.26 -10.26
C GLY A 21 -2.12 -8.20 -9.38
N ILE A 22 -2.26 -7.14 -8.58
CA ILE A 22 -3.37 -6.93 -7.66
C ILE A 22 -4.64 -6.64 -8.47
N LYS A 23 -5.71 -7.42 -8.23
CA LYS A 23 -6.97 -7.34 -8.98
C LYS A 23 -7.89 -6.22 -8.50
N ASN A 24 -7.96 -6.00 -7.18
CA ASN A 24 -8.85 -4.99 -6.60
C ASN A 24 -8.05 -4.00 -5.77
N VAL A 25 -8.37 -2.72 -5.90
CA VAL A 25 -7.76 -1.64 -5.08
C VAL A 25 -8.03 -1.84 -3.58
N LYS A 26 -9.13 -2.53 -3.23
CA LYS A 26 -9.47 -2.88 -1.84
C LYS A 26 -8.47 -3.83 -1.18
N ASP A 27 -7.68 -4.54 -1.99
CA ASP A 27 -6.64 -5.47 -1.53
C ASP A 27 -5.32 -4.72 -1.22
N THR A 28 -5.18 -3.46 -1.65
CA THR A 28 -4.07 -2.56 -1.30
C THR A 28 -4.61 -1.23 -0.77
N ARG A 29 -5.00 -1.23 0.50
CA ARG A 29 -5.61 -0.05 1.13
C ARG A 29 -4.55 0.99 1.47
N VAL A 30 -4.91 2.26 1.40
CA VAL A 30 -4.02 3.36 1.78
C VAL A 30 -3.66 3.24 3.27
N GLY A 31 -2.36 3.24 3.57
CA GLY A 31 -1.82 3.08 4.92
C GLY A 31 -1.56 1.63 5.34
N ASP A 32 -1.80 0.65 4.47
CA ASP A 32 -1.46 -0.76 4.74
C ASP A 32 0.06 -1.01 4.74
N THR A 33 0.50 -2.10 5.38
CA THR A 33 1.91 -2.48 5.49
C THR A 33 2.22 -3.67 4.58
N ILE A 34 3.03 -3.44 3.55
CA ILE A 34 3.48 -4.50 2.64
C ILE A 34 4.71 -5.19 3.25
N THR A 35 4.66 -6.52 3.35
CA THR A 35 5.77 -7.34 3.87
C THR A 35 6.03 -8.57 3.00
N GLN A 36 7.14 -9.26 3.23
CA GLN A 36 7.49 -10.45 2.47
C GLN A 36 6.62 -11.64 2.91
N SER A 37 6.28 -12.52 1.97
CA SER A 37 5.48 -13.72 2.23
C SER A 37 6.23 -14.75 3.08
N VAL A 38 7.54 -14.88 2.87
CA VAL A 38 8.39 -15.86 3.59
C VAL A 38 8.93 -15.30 4.90
N ARG A 39 9.18 -13.99 4.96
CA ARG A 39 9.70 -13.29 6.13
C ARG A 39 8.83 -12.09 6.44
N SER A 40 7.65 -12.38 6.96
CA SER A 40 6.69 -11.35 7.35
C SER A 40 7.21 -10.51 8.51
N ALA A 41 6.83 -9.23 8.54
CA ALA A 41 7.10 -8.35 9.66
C ALA A 41 6.26 -8.79 10.87
N ASP A 42 6.84 -8.75 12.07
CA ASP A 42 6.18 -9.18 13.30
C ASP A 42 4.93 -8.35 13.63
N THR A 43 4.93 -7.07 13.23
CA THR A 43 3.83 -6.13 13.45
C THR A 43 3.65 -5.21 12.26
N ALA A 44 2.39 -4.94 11.88
CA ALA A 44 2.06 -3.89 10.92
C ALA A 44 2.42 -2.49 11.47
N LEU A 45 2.67 -1.54 10.58
CA LEU A 45 2.99 -0.17 10.98
C LEU A 45 1.79 0.48 11.69
N PRO A 46 2.04 1.21 12.80
CA PRO A 46 0.98 1.89 13.51
C PRO A 46 0.38 3.02 12.65
N GLY A 47 -0.92 3.25 12.77
CA GLY A 47 -1.61 4.36 12.11
C GLY A 47 -2.53 3.95 10.96
N TYR A 48 -2.52 2.68 10.52
CA TYR A 48 -3.56 2.19 9.63
C TYR A 48 -4.92 2.16 10.36
N GLN A 49 -5.90 2.85 9.80
CA GLN A 49 -7.31 2.77 10.21
C GLN A 49 -8.16 2.50 8.99
N GLU A 50 -9.07 1.52 9.09
CA GLU A 50 -10.05 1.28 8.04
C GLU A 50 -10.89 2.54 7.83
N VAL A 51 -10.90 3.04 6.59
CA VAL A 51 -11.62 4.27 6.24
C VAL A 51 -13.12 4.03 6.43
N LYS A 52 -13.70 4.69 7.43
CA LYS A 52 -15.15 4.72 7.65
C LYS A 52 -15.75 5.85 6.82
N PRO A 53 -16.71 5.58 5.92
CA PRO A 53 -17.38 6.66 5.20
C PRO A 53 -18.08 7.60 6.18
N MET A 54 -17.76 8.89 6.08
CA MET A 54 -18.24 9.92 7.03
C MET A 54 -19.52 10.61 6.59
N VAL A 55 -19.91 10.48 5.32
CA VAL A 55 -21.11 11.09 4.75
C VAL A 55 -21.84 10.06 3.90
N TYR A 56 -23.13 9.93 4.14
CA TYR A 56 -24.04 9.12 3.35
C TYR A 56 -25.14 10.04 2.81
N CYS A 57 -25.45 9.96 1.51
CA CYS A 57 -26.64 10.55 0.92
C CYS A 57 -27.44 9.41 0.27
N GLY A 58 -28.74 9.35 0.54
CA GLY A 58 -29.62 8.31 -0.01
C GLY A 58 -29.81 8.50 -1.52
N LEU A 59 -29.59 7.43 -2.27
CA LEU A 59 -30.01 7.29 -3.67
C LEU A 59 -31.50 6.95 -3.74
#